data_AF-A0A7V6MX07-F1
#
_entry.id   AF-A0A7V6MX07-F1
#
_cell.length_a   1.000
_cell.length_b   1.000
_cell.length_c   1.000
_cell.angle_alpha   90.00
_cell.angle_beta   90.00
_cell.angle_gamma   90.00
#
_symmetry.space_group_name_H-M   'P 1'
#
loop_
_entity.id
_entity.type
_entity.pdbx_description
1 polymer ?
#
loop_
_entity_poly.entity_id
_entity_poly.type
_entity_poly.pdbx_seq_one_letter_code
_entity_poly.pdbx_strand_id
1 'polypeptide(L)' 'SFNLLWNWGYYPEITYHDRSWSSEYDIDWMTDIFMTRLSGQAFYNRQDIIDYLKSISVNGKVKEQTTSKVAWLYWQV' A
#
# COMPACT_ATOMS: atom_id res chain seq x y z
N SER A 1 5.85 20.93 15.04
CA SER A 1 6.82 21.92 14.54
C SER A 1 6.53 22.41 13.12
N PHE A 2 5.90 21.61 12.22
CA PHE A 2 5.57 21.99 10.83
C PHE A 2 4.96 23.40 10.68
N ASN A 3 3.81 23.65 11.33
CA ASN A 3 3.09 24.92 11.20
C ASN A 3 3.90 26.14 11.66
N LEU A 4 4.82 25.97 12.62
CA LEU A 4 5.61 27.08 13.16
C LEU A 4 6.66 27.55 12.14
N LEU A 5 7.46 26.61 11.61
CA LEU A 5 8.49 26.91 10.62
C LEU A 5 7.89 27.48 9.35
N TRP A 6 6.79 26.88 8.88
CA TRP A 6 6.05 27.36 7.72
C TRP A 6 5.55 28.81 7.89
N ASN A 7 4.92 29.11 9.04
CA ASN A 7 4.40 30.45 9.32
C ASN A 7 5.51 31.50 9.56
N TRP A 8 6.72 31.06 9.93
CA TRP A 8 7.90 31.91 10.05
C TRP A 8 8.63 32.14 8.72
N GLY A 9 8.13 31.58 7.61
CA GLY A 9 8.74 31.74 6.28
C GLY A 9 9.91 30.79 6.02
N TYR A 10 10.14 29.80 6.87
CA TYR A 10 11.10 28.72 6.60
C TYR A 10 10.39 27.62 5.83
N TYR A 11 10.74 27.47 4.55
CA TYR A 11 10.14 26.46 3.68
C TYR A 11 10.99 25.18 3.68
N PRO A 12 10.37 23.99 3.78
CA PRO A 12 11.10 22.73 3.73
C PRO A 12 11.59 22.46 2.31
N GLU A 13 12.67 21.69 2.20
CA GLU A 13 12.98 21.02 0.95
C GLU A 13 12.00 19.86 0.74
N ILE A 14 11.53 19.71 -0.49
CA ILE A 14 10.66 18.60 -0.89
C ILE A 14 11.41 17.75 -1.91
N THR A 15 11.64 16.49 -1.56
CA THR A 15 12.21 15.50 -2.48
C THR A 15 11.22 14.37 -2.71
N TYR A 16 11.13 13.90 -3.96
CA TYR A 16 10.23 12.81 -4.34
C TYR A 16 11.05 11.54 -4.57
N HIS A 17 10.64 10.46 -3.93
CA HIS A 17 11.30 9.17 -4.01
C HIS A 17 10.31 8.13 -4.51
N ASP A 18 10.71 7.41 -5.56
CA ASP A 18 10.00 6.21 -5.97
C ASP A 18 10.37 5.06 -5.04
N ARG A 19 9.36 4.35 -4.54
CA ARG A 19 9.51 3.19 -3.65
C ARG A 19 8.78 2.03 -4.27
N SER A 20 9.43 0.88 -4.30
CA SER A 20 8.81 -0.37 -4.69
C SER A 20 9.14 -1.43 -3.65
N TRP A 21 8.15 -2.23 -3.30
CA TRP A 21 8.35 -3.43 -2.50
C TRP A 21 7.51 -4.55 -3.05
N SER A 22 7.95 -5.77 -2.76
CA SER A 22 7.20 -6.96 -3.08
C SER A 22 7.02 -7.79 -1.82
N SER A 23 5.78 -8.23 -1.63
CA SER A 23 5.39 -9.06 -0.51
C SER A 23 4.81 -10.36 -1.04
N GLU A 24 5.03 -11.45 -0.31
CA GLU A 24 4.39 -12.73 -0.57
C GLU A 24 3.42 -13.04 0.56
N TYR A 25 2.22 -13.47 0.20
CA TYR A 25 1.16 -13.79 1.14
C TYR A 25 0.61 -15.19 0.86
N ASP A 26 0.22 -15.89 1.91
CA ASP A 26 -0.62 -17.07 1.78
C ASP A 26 -2.03 -16.65 1.30
N ILE A 27 -2.71 -17.55 0.61
CA ILE A 27 -4.01 -17.28 0.00
C ILE A 27 -5.04 -16.80 1.04
N ASP A 28 -5.09 -17.42 2.22
CA ASP A 28 -6.03 -17.04 3.27
C ASP A 28 -5.79 -15.61 3.77
N TRP A 29 -4.52 -15.24 3.98
CA TRP A 29 -4.17 -13.89 4.40
C TRP A 29 -4.56 -12.88 3.33
N MET A 30 -4.20 -13.12 2.07
CA MET A 30 -4.53 -12.22 0.97
C MET A 30 -6.05 -12.08 0.77
N THR A 31 -6.80 -13.17 1.01
CA THR A 31 -8.27 -13.16 1.00
C THR A 31 -8.82 -12.17 2.02
N ASP A 32 -8.32 -12.22 3.26
CA ASP A 32 -8.81 -11.34 4.34
C ASP A 32 -8.46 -9.86 4.08
N ILE A 33 -7.29 -9.60 3.48
CA ILE A 33 -6.90 -8.26 3.02
C ILE A 33 -7.91 -7.74 1.97
N PHE A 34 -8.24 -8.55 0.97
CA PHE A 34 -9.19 -8.16 -0.08
C PHE A 34 -10.60 -7.97 0.47
N MET A 35 -11.08 -8.86 1.33
CA MET A 35 -12.39 -8.70 1.99
C MET A 35 -12.48 -7.37 2.74
N THR A 36 -11.40 -6.98 3.43
CA THR A 36 -11.35 -5.69 4.14
C THR A 36 -11.36 -4.51 3.17
N ARG A 37 -10.47 -4.51 2.17
CA ARG A 37 -10.30 -3.41 1.20
C ARG A 37 -11.53 -3.21 0.31
N LEU A 38 -12.24 -4.28 -0.02
CA LEU A 38 -13.38 -4.27 -0.94
C LEU A 38 -14.74 -4.08 -0.25
N SER A 39 -14.78 -4.20 1.09
CA SER A 39 -16.02 -4.15 1.89
C SER A 39 -16.91 -2.92 1.65
N GLY A 40 -16.37 -1.81 1.14
CA GLY A 40 -17.10 -0.58 0.84
C GLY A 40 -17.45 -0.35 -0.64
N GLN A 41 -17.02 -1.23 -1.56
CA GLN A 41 -17.17 -1.00 -3.01
C GLN A 41 -18.25 -1.87 -3.65
N ALA A 42 -18.35 -3.14 -3.25
CA ALA A 42 -19.40 -4.05 -3.66
C ALA A 42 -19.44 -5.27 -2.73
N PHE A 43 -20.51 -6.06 -2.80
CA PHE A 43 -20.54 -7.36 -2.16
C PHE A 43 -19.71 -8.34 -3.00
N TYR A 44 -18.58 -8.78 -2.45
CA TYR A 44 -17.76 -9.83 -3.03
C TYR A 44 -17.90 -11.10 -2.19
N ASN A 45 -18.12 -12.23 -2.87
CA ASN A 45 -18.09 -13.53 -2.21
C ASN A 45 -16.63 -13.90 -1.91
N ARG A 46 -16.37 -14.30 -0.66
CA ARG A 46 -15.04 -14.76 -0.23
C ARG A 46 -14.53 -15.91 -1.11
N GLN A 47 -15.42 -16.81 -1.54
CA GLN A 47 -15.03 -17.96 -2.34
C GLN A 47 -14.49 -17.54 -3.71
N ASP A 48 -15.13 -16.57 -4.36
CA ASP A 48 -14.69 -16.07 -5.68
C ASP A 48 -13.27 -15.46 -5.58
N ILE A 49 -12.98 -14.77 -4.47
CA ILE A 49 -11.64 -14.23 -4.19
C ILE A 49 -10.63 -15.36 -4.00
N ILE A 50 -10.95 -16.39 -3.23
CA ILE A 50 -10.06 -17.55 -3.01
C ILE A 50 -9.76 -18.24 -4.35
N ASP A 51 -10.78 -18.47 -5.17
CA ASP A 51 -10.64 -19.17 -6.44
C ASP A 51 -9.76 -18.37 -7.41
N TYR A 52 -9.96 -17.05 -7.46
CA TYR A 52 -9.07 -16.16 -8.20
C TYR A 52 -7.63 -16.23 -7.67
N LEU A 53 -7.42 -16.10 -6.35
CA LEU A 53 -6.08 -16.12 -5.76
C LEU A 53 -5.37 -17.45 -6.00
N LYS A 54 -6.07 -18.59 -5.95
CA LYS A 54 -5.53 -19.89 -6.32
C LYS A 54 -5.05 -19.92 -7.76
N SER A 55 -5.83 -19.35 -8.69
CA SER A 55 -5.51 -19.33 -10.12
C SER A 55 -4.21 -18.58 -10.46
N ILE A 56 -3.84 -17.59 -9.64
CA ILE A 56 -2.61 -16.80 -9.82
C ILE A 56 -1.49 -17.19 -8.85
N SER A 57 -1.76 -18.09 -7.90
CA SER A 57 -0.79 -18.48 -6.89
C SER A 57 0.32 -19.35 -7.47
N VAL A 58 1.53 -19.20 -6.92
CA VAL A 58 2.66 -20.08 -7.19
C VAL A 58 3.08 -20.69 -5.85
N ASN A 59 3.08 -22.03 -5.76
CA ASN A 59 3.37 -22.76 -4.53
C ASN A 59 2.48 -22.34 -3.34
N GLY A 60 1.20 -22.06 -3.59
CA GLY A 60 0.25 -21.64 -2.56
C GLY A 60 0.43 -20.20 -2.07
N LYS A 61 1.33 -19.43 -2.68
CA LYS A 61 1.59 -18.02 -2.35
C LYS A 61 1.21 -17.09 -3.48
N VAL A 62 0.76 -15.91 -3.12
CA VAL A 62 0.47 -14.81 -4.05
C VAL A 62 1.45 -13.69 -3.81
N LYS A 63 2.00 -13.16 -4.90
CA LYS A 63 2.96 -12.05 -4.87
C LYS A 63 2.23 -10.73 -5.12
N GLU A 64 2.31 -9.81 -4.16
CA GLU A 64 1.88 -8.42 -4.33
C GLU A 64 3.13 -7.59 -4.66
N GLN A 65 3.03 -6.75 -5.70
CA GLN A 65 4.02 -5.72 -5.98
C GLN A 65 3.35 -4.36 -5.78
N THR A 66 3.92 -3.55 -4.89
CA THR A 66 3.43 -2.20 -4.63
C THR A 66 4.49 -1.20 -5.05
N THR A 67 4.05 -0.19 -5.80
CA THR A 67 4.86 0.96 -6.19
C THR A 67 4.21 2.22 -5.65
N SER A 68 4.99 3.09 -5.03
CA SER A 68 4.51 4.38 -4.52
C SER A 68 5.53 5.49 -4.80
N LYS A 69 5.03 6.71 -4.93
CA LYS A 69 5.85 7.92 -4.94
C LYS A 69 5.67 8.62 -3.59
N VAL A 70 6.75 8.74 -2.84
CA VAL A 70 6.76 9.32 -1.50
C VAL A 70 7.44 10.68 -1.54
N ALA A 71 6.77 11.71 -1.00
CA ALA A 71 7.39 13.01 -0.80
C ALA A 71 8.02 13.06 0.60
N TRP A 72 9.30 13.41 0.68
CA TRP A 72 9.98 13.72 1.92
C TRP A 72 10.03 15.23 2.08
N LEU A 73 9.46 15.72 3.18
CA LEU A 73 9.53 17.12 3.57
C LEU A 73 10.46 17.23 4.77
N TYR A 74 11.53 17.98 4.63
CA TYR A 74 12.49 18.18 5.71
C TYR A 74 13.02 19.61 5.73
N TRP A 75 13.26 20.13 6.93
CA TRP A 75 13.97 21.38 7.14
C TRP A 75 15.42 21.05 7.49
N GLN A 76 16.37 21.68 6.80
CA GLN A 76 17.73 21.76 7.30
C GLN A 76 17.74 22.78 8.44
N VAL A 77 17.61 22.30 9.68
CA VAL A 77 17.80 23.09 10.91
C VAL A 77 19.23 22.98 11.40
#